data_AF-A0A967TVW0-F1
#
_entry.id   AF-A0A967TVW0-F1
#
_cell.length_a   1.000
_cell.length_b   1.000
_cell.length_c   1.000
_cell.angle_alpha   90.00
_cell.angle_beta   90.00
_cell.angle_gamma   90.00
#
_symmetry.space_group_name_H-M   'P 1'
#
loop_
_entity.id
_entity.type
_entity.pdbx_description
1 polymer ?
#
loop_
_entity_poly.entity_id
_entity_poly.type
_entity_poly.pdbx_seq_one_letter_code
_entity_poly.pdbx_strand_id
1 'polypeptide(L)'
;HFWVNLSGPVPGLAFRMGEGFYELFPNYPGTAEEKRYSLADDLGRYYITNDKTDRRMWRVPVLRNIELTAPYFHNGSVKTLDEAVRVMAVTQLGVTLTRAEIESVVEFLKTLNGRFPEQSLPRLPR
;
A
#
# COMPACT_ATOMS: atom_id res chain seq x y z
N HIS A 1 23.48 4.76 2.59
CA HIS A 1 22.40 5.69 2.16
C HIS A 1 21.31 4.87 1.51
N PHE A 2 20.16 4.73 2.15
CA PHE A 2 18.98 4.03 1.63
C PHE A 2 18.00 5.09 1.15
N TRP A 3 17.95 5.31 -0.16
CA TRP A 3 16.96 6.21 -0.74
C TRP A 3 15.61 5.50 -0.80
N VAL A 4 14.61 6.21 -0.32
CA VAL A 4 13.18 5.90 -0.44
C VAL A 4 12.85 5.53 -1.88
N ASN A 5 12.36 4.32 -2.11
CA ASN A 5 12.12 3.81 -3.45
C ASN A 5 10.62 3.88 -3.81
N LEU A 6 10.22 4.99 -4.42
CA LEU A 6 8.97 5.10 -5.19
C LEU A 6 9.15 4.63 -6.65
N SER A 7 10.31 4.06 -7.00
CA SER A 7 10.74 3.80 -8.39
C SER A 7 10.74 2.31 -8.80
N GLY A 8 10.08 1.45 -8.03
CA GLY A 8 10.04 0.00 -8.32
C GLY A 8 11.32 -0.73 -7.85
N PRO A 9 11.51 -2.01 -8.21
CA PRO A 9 12.56 -2.84 -7.60
C PRO A 9 13.97 -2.26 -7.70
N VAL A 10 14.79 -2.62 -6.72
CA VAL A 10 16.24 -2.41 -6.75
C VAL A 10 16.84 -2.93 -8.07
N PRO A 11 17.70 -2.15 -8.75
CA PRO A 11 18.39 -2.59 -9.96
C PRO A 11 19.13 -3.92 -9.69
N GLY A 12 18.77 -4.96 -10.44
CA GLY A 12 19.40 -6.29 -10.37
C GLY A 12 18.51 -7.42 -9.85
N LEU A 13 17.40 -7.13 -9.16
CA LEU A 13 16.38 -8.14 -8.86
C LEU A 13 15.40 -8.21 -10.05
N ALA A 14 15.75 -8.98 -11.08
CA ALA A 14 14.78 -9.33 -12.10
C ALA A 14 13.69 -10.19 -11.45
N PHE A 15 12.48 -9.65 -11.27
CA PHE A 15 11.34 -10.47 -10.85
C PHE A 15 11.11 -11.56 -11.89
N ARG A 16 10.86 -12.78 -11.43
CA ARG A 16 10.42 -13.83 -12.35
C ARG A 16 9.09 -13.39 -12.94
N MET A 17 8.86 -13.68 -14.22
CA MET A 17 7.59 -13.37 -14.85
C MET A 17 6.44 -14.00 -14.03
N GLY A 18 5.50 -13.16 -13.58
CA GLY A 18 4.39 -13.57 -12.71
C GLY A 18 4.61 -13.35 -11.20
N GLU A 19 5.82 -13.01 -10.76
CA GLU A 19 6.06 -12.60 -9.37
C GLU A 19 5.64 -11.14 -9.15
N GLY A 20 4.85 -10.91 -8.10
CA GLY A 20 4.49 -9.57 -7.65
C GLY A 20 5.67 -8.87 -6.98
N PHE A 21 5.65 -7.53 -6.97
CA PHE A 21 6.58 -6.75 -6.17
C PHE A 21 6.15 -6.78 -4.71
N TYR A 22 7.00 -7.31 -3.82
CA TYR A 22 6.74 -7.39 -2.38
C TYR A 22 7.71 -6.51 -1.61
N GLU A 23 7.20 -5.81 -0.61
CA GLU A 23 7.98 -4.98 0.30
C GLU A 23 7.59 -5.22 1.75
N LEU A 24 8.55 -4.98 2.66
CA LEU A 24 8.33 -5.02 4.09
C LEU A 24 7.43 -3.84 4.49
N PHE A 25 6.37 -4.12 5.25
CA PHE A 25 5.52 -3.09 5.83
C PHE A 25 4.97 -3.54 7.20
N PRO A 26 5.11 -2.73 8.27
CA PRO A 26 5.89 -1.48 8.38
C PRO A 26 7.41 -1.65 8.31
N ASN A 27 8.12 -0.70 7.68
CA ASN A 27 9.59 -0.65 7.61
C ASN A 27 10.22 0.06 8.83
N TYR A 28 9.51 1.01 9.43
CA TYR A 28 9.84 1.66 10.70
C TYR A 28 8.89 1.16 11.80
N PRO A 29 9.26 0.07 12.51
CA PRO A 29 8.44 -0.47 13.59
C PRO A 29 8.52 0.39 14.87
N GLY A 30 7.57 0.19 15.77
CA GLY A 30 7.40 0.88 17.04
C GLY A 30 6.62 2.20 16.97
N THR A 31 6.18 2.64 15.79
CA THR A 31 5.49 3.93 15.57
C THR A 31 4.10 3.95 16.20
N ALA A 32 3.58 5.15 16.47
CA ALA A 32 2.24 5.30 17.03
C ALA A 32 1.16 4.84 16.02
N GLU A 33 1.40 5.09 14.73
CA GLU A 33 0.56 4.75 13.59
C GLU A 33 0.47 3.23 13.41
N GLU A 34 1.60 2.52 13.46
CA GLU A 34 1.62 1.05 13.42
C GLU A 34 0.74 0.46 14.52
N LYS A 35 0.92 0.92 15.76
CA LYS A 35 0.18 0.41 16.92
C LYS A 35 -1.29 0.77 16.85
N ARG A 36 -1.61 2.00 16.43
CA ARG A 36 -2.99 2.50 16.32
C ARG A 36 -3.82 1.67 15.34
N TYR A 37 -3.19 1.19 14.27
CA TYR A 37 -3.87 0.48 13.17
C TYR A 37 -3.51 -1.01 13.08
N SER A 38 -2.84 -1.58 14.09
CA SER A 38 -2.45 -3.00 14.14
C SER A 38 -1.74 -3.48 12.86
N LEU A 39 -0.84 -2.66 12.31
CA LEU A 39 -0.28 -2.88 10.96
C LEU A 39 0.75 -4.02 10.90
N ALA A 40 1.25 -4.50 12.04
CA ALA A 40 2.27 -5.55 12.12
C ALA A 40 1.77 -6.86 12.74
N ASP A 41 0.49 -6.93 13.10
CA ASP A 41 -0.10 -8.11 13.76
C ASP A 41 -0.23 -9.28 12.77
N ASP A 42 -0.46 -8.98 11.49
CA ASP A 42 -0.51 -9.93 10.40
C ASP A 42 0.90 -10.17 9.82
N LEU A 43 1.30 -11.45 9.69
CA LEU A 43 2.61 -11.85 9.15
C LEU A 43 2.67 -11.87 7.61
N GLY A 44 1.57 -11.58 6.92
CA GLY A 44 1.51 -11.40 5.48
C GLY A 44 1.93 -12.64 4.69
N ARG A 45 2.81 -12.44 3.70
CA ARG A 45 3.28 -13.49 2.78
C ARG A 45 3.81 -14.75 3.46
N TYR A 46 4.34 -14.62 4.68
CA TYR A 46 4.80 -15.74 5.49
C TYR A 46 3.77 -16.87 5.63
N TYR A 47 2.48 -16.57 5.75
CA TYR A 47 1.45 -17.62 5.90
C TYR A 47 1.37 -18.56 4.69
N ILE A 48 1.83 -18.11 3.52
CA ILE A 48 1.84 -18.89 2.28
C ILE A 48 3.19 -19.55 2.05
N THR A 49 4.30 -18.85 2.32
CA THR A 49 5.64 -19.35 1.98
C THR A 49 6.32 -20.12 3.12
N ASN A 50 5.91 -19.88 4.36
CA ASN A 50 6.55 -20.36 5.58
C ASN A 50 8.05 -19.97 5.71
N ASP A 51 8.50 -18.98 4.93
CA ASP A 51 9.85 -18.43 5.02
C ASP A 51 9.87 -17.25 5.99
N LYS A 52 10.71 -17.32 7.04
CA LYS A 52 10.83 -16.27 8.04
C LYS A 52 11.23 -14.90 7.45
N THR A 53 11.89 -14.89 6.29
CA THR A 53 12.27 -13.67 5.57
C THR A 53 11.08 -12.99 4.88
N ASP A 54 9.98 -13.71 4.65
CA ASP A 54 8.73 -13.18 4.08
C ASP A 54 7.76 -12.63 5.15
N ARG A 55 8.15 -12.59 6.42
CA ARG A 55 7.32 -12.04 7.49
C ARG A 55 7.07 -10.56 7.26
N ARG A 56 5.79 -10.19 7.19
CA ARG A 56 5.29 -8.83 6.92
C ARG A 56 5.74 -8.30 5.54
N MET A 57 6.01 -9.21 4.61
CA MET A 57 6.15 -8.85 3.20
C MET A 57 4.77 -8.78 2.56
N TRP A 58 4.50 -7.66 1.89
CA TRP A 58 3.22 -7.35 1.28
C TRP A 58 3.40 -7.00 -0.18
N ARG A 59 2.46 -7.43 -1.02
CA ARG A 59 2.45 -6.99 -2.42
C ARG A 59 2.17 -5.50 -2.46
N VAL A 60 3.01 -4.74 -3.16
CA VAL A 60 2.77 -3.31 -3.38
C VAL A 60 1.53 -3.14 -4.28
N PRO A 61 0.46 -2.49 -3.79
CA PRO A 61 -0.76 -2.33 -4.57
C PRO A 61 -0.57 -1.30 -5.69
N VAL A 62 -1.38 -1.42 -6.74
CA VAL A 62 -1.48 -0.35 -7.75
C VAL A 62 -2.28 0.82 -7.16
N LEU A 63 -1.91 2.05 -7.51
CA LEU A 63 -2.56 3.26 -6.99
C LEU A 63 -3.69 3.81 -7.90
N ARG A 64 -3.96 3.14 -9.02
CA ARG A 64 -5.05 3.56 -9.94
C ARG A 64 -6.40 3.39 -9.25
N ASN A 65 -7.23 4.42 -9.31
CA ASN A 65 -8.54 4.49 -8.64
C ASN A 65 -8.49 4.43 -7.10
N ILE A 66 -7.34 4.72 -6.47
CA ILE A 66 -7.17 4.54 -5.02
C ILE A 66 -8.12 5.40 -4.18
N GLU A 67 -8.52 6.57 -4.67
CA GLU A 67 -9.51 7.41 -3.97
C GLU A 67 -10.85 6.67 -3.76
N LEU A 68 -11.18 5.74 -4.66
CA LEU A 68 -12.49 5.09 -4.73
C LEU A 68 -12.52 3.70 -4.09
N THR A 69 -11.42 3.27 -3.48
CA THR A 69 -11.24 1.92 -2.95
C THR A 69 -10.95 1.89 -1.44
N ALA A 70 -11.45 2.87 -0.70
CA ALA A 70 -11.40 2.84 0.77
C ALA A 70 -12.20 1.62 1.31
N PRO A 71 -11.84 1.08 2.49
CA PRO A 71 -10.72 1.48 3.36
C PRO A 71 -9.36 0.95 2.90
N TYR A 72 -8.27 1.48 3.48
CA TYR A 72 -6.89 1.29 3.06
C TYR A 72 -6.11 0.28 3.92
N PHE A 73 -4.99 -0.17 3.37
CA PHE A 73 -4.10 -1.22 3.89
C PHE A 73 -4.69 -2.64 3.86
N HIS A 74 -3.84 -3.64 4.11
CA HIS A 74 -4.18 -5.06 4.02
C HIS A 74 -5.28 -5.48 5.00
N ASN A 75 -5.42 -4.75 6.12
CA ASN A 75 -6.41 -5.02 7.15
C ASN A 75 -7.63 -4.07 7.09
N GLY A 76 -7.67 -3.15 6.11
CA GLY A 76 -8.78 -2.19 5.95
C GLY A 76 -9.01 -1.25 7.14
N SER A 77 -7.98 -1.02 7.96
CA SER A 77 -8.13 -0.28 9.23
C SER A 77 -8.13 1.24 9.08
N VAL A 78 -7.65 1.78 7.95
CA VAL A 78 -7.54 3.22 7.72
C VAL A 78 -8.62 3.68 6.75
N LYS A 79 -9.42 4.66 7.15
CA LYS A 79 -10.67 5.00 6.44
C LYS A 79 -10.51 6.05 5.35
N THR A 80 -9.50 6.91 5.48
CA THR A 80 -9.35 8.11 4.65
C THR A 80 -8.00 8.11 3.94
N LEU A 81 -7.96 8.71 2.75
CA LEU A 81 -6.77 8.70 1.91
C LEU A 81 -5.65 9.56 2.52
N ASP A 82 -5.99 10.66 3.20
CA ASP A 82 -5.04 11.52 3.90
C ASP A 82 -4.41 10.81 5.11
N GLU A 83 -5.19 10.05 5.89
CA GLU A 83 -4.64 9.21 6.95
C GLU A 83 -3.73 8.12 6.37
N ALA A 84 -4.12 7.50 5.24
CA ALA A 84 -3.29 6.48 4.60
C ALA A 84 -1.93 7.04 4.15
N VAL A 85 -1.91 8.24 3.55
CA VAL A 85 -0.67 8.94 3.17
C VAL A 85 0.18 9.25 4.40
N ARG A 86 -0.43 9.76 5.48
CA ARG A 86 0.27 10.05 6.75
C ARG A 86 0.89 8.79 7.34
N VAL A 87 0.12 7.71 7.41
CA VAL A 87 0.59 6.42 7.94
C VAL A 87 1.78 5.94 7.13
N MET A 88 1.70 5.94 5.80
CA MET A 88 2.81 5.52 4.93
C MET A 88 4.07 6.38 5.13
N ALA A 89 3.93 7.70 5.26
CA ALA A 89 5.07 8.58 5.49
C ALA A 89 5.83 8.21 6.78
N VAL A 90 5.10 7.92 7.86
CA VAL A 90 5.71 7.56 9.14
C VAL A 90 6.23 6.12 9.14
N THR A 91 5.41 5.16 8.71
CA THR A 91 5.71 3.73 8.86
C THR A 91 6.68 3.20 7.80
N GLN A 92 6.72 3.79 6.61
CA GLN A 92 7.63 3.35 5.54
C GLN A 92 8.87 4.23 5.40
N LEU A 93 8.74 5.53 5.64
CA LEU A 93 9.82 6.50 5.37
C LEU A 93 10.42 7.09 6.65
N GLY A 94 9.76 6.96 7.79
CA GLY A 94 10.20 7.54 9.05
C GLY A 94 10.12 9.06 9.07
N VAL A 95 9.26 9.67 8.24
CA VAL A 95 9.11 11.13 8.14
C VAL A 95 7.71 11.56 8.53
N THR A 96 7.61 12.77 9.09
CA THR A 96 6.34 13.42 9.37
C THR A 96 6.09 14.50 8.33
N LEU A 97 5.08 14.30 7.49
CA LEU A 97 4.66 15.30 6.51
C LEU A 97 3.76 16.36 7.17
N THR A 98 3.90 17.60 6.69
CA THR A 98 2.97 18.68 7.01
C THR A 98 1.62 18.43 6.36
N ARG A 99 0.59 19.15 6.83
CA ARG A 99 -0.76 19.07 6.25
C ARG A 99 -0.78 19.41 4.76
N ALA A 100 -0.06 20.46 4.35
CA ALA A 100 -0.02 20.90 2.96
C ALA A 100 0.66 19.88 2.03
N GLU A 101 1.70 19.19 2.53
CA GLU A 101 2.36 18.10 1.79
C GLU A 101 1.44 16.89 1.64
N ILE A 102 0.73 16.50 2.70
CA ILE A 102 -0.27 15.41 2.64
C ILE A 102 -1.37 15.77 1.63
N GLU A 103 -1.91 16.98 1.70
CA GLU A 103 -2.94 17.45 0.76
C GLU A 103 -2.43 17.42 -0.69
N SER A 104 -1.19 17.84 -0.94
CA SER A 104 -0.60 17.81 -2.28
C SER A 104 -0.45 16.38 -2.83
N VAL A 105 -0.02 15.43 -1.99
CA VAL A 105 0.07 14.01 -2.35
C VAL A 105 -1.32 13.44 -2.61
N VAL A 106 -2.30 13.74 -1.77
CA VAL A 106 -3.68 13.29 -1.94
C VAL A 106 -4.26 13.81 -3.26
N GLU A 107 -4.09 15.10 -3.57
CA GLU A 107 -4.53 15.68 -4.85
C GLU A 107 -3.89 14.98 -6.05
N PHE A 108 -2.59 14.68 -5.98
CA PHE A 108 -1.93 13.86 -7.00
C PHE A 108 -2.58 12.47 -7.14
N LEU A 109 -2.85 11.77 -6.03
CA LEU A 109 -3.45 10.44 -6.05
C LEU A 109 -4.86 10.44 -6.66
N LYS A 110 -5.65 11.50 -6.45
CA LYS A 110 -6.96 11.66 -7.08
C LYS A 110 -6.88 11.75 -8.60
N THR A 111 -5.79 12.27 -9.15
CA THR A 111 -5.57 12.30 -10.60
C THR A 111 -5.39 10.91 -11.21
N LEU A 112 -5.14 9.87 -10.40
CA LEU A 112 -4.98 8.48 -10.83
C LEU A 112 -6.32 7.76 -11.06
N ASN A 113 -7.45 8.46 -10.91
CA ASN A 113 -8.76 7.93 -11.26
C ASN A 113 -8.94 7.84 -12.78
N GLY A 114 -9.19 6.63 -13.27
CA GLY A 114 -9.56 6.40 -14.65
C GLY A 114 -11.06 6.39 -14.87
N ARG A 115 -11.48 6.46 -16.14
CA ARG A 115 -12.88 6.21 -16.52
C ARG A 115 -13.29 4.80 -16.12
N PHE A 116 -14.45 4.67 -15.47
CA PHE A 116 -15.07 3.38 -15.23
C PHE A 116 -15.61 2.81 -16.54
N PRO A 117 -15.49 1.48 -16.74
CA PRO A 117 -16.16 0.84 -17.86
C PRO A 117 -17.67 0.90 -17.68
N GLU A 118 -18.41 1.20 -18.74
CA GLU A 118 -19.85 1.03 -18.75
C GLU A 118 -20.18 -0.47 -18.74
N GLN A 119 -20.98 -0.90 -17.77
CA GLN A 119 -21.41 -2.30 -17.64
C GLN A 119 -22.93 -2.34 -17.55
N SER A 120 -23.57 -3.11 -18.43
CA SER A 120 -25.00 -3.42 -18.36
C SER A 120 -25.22 -4.73 -17.62
N LEU A 121 -26.26 -4.82 -16.78
CA LEU A 121 -26.60 -6.07 -16.08
C LEU A 121 -26.90 -7.20 -17.08
N PRO A 122 -26.14 -8.32 -17.06
CA PRO A 122 -26.40 -9.43 -17.95
C PRO A 122 -27.67 -10.18 -17.52
N ARG A 123 -28.36 -10.80 -18.48
CA ARG A 123 -29.38 -11.80 -18.15
C ARG A 123 -28.69 -13.13 -17.92
N LEU A 124 -28.66 -13.59 -16.68
CA LEU A 124 -28.14 -14.91 -16.34
C LEU A 124 -29.08 -15.99 -16.90
N PRO A 125 -28.53 -17.12 -17.40
CA PRO A 125 -29.36 -18.26 -17.78
C PRO A 125 -30.15 -18.79 -16.57
N ARG A 126 -31.32 -19.38 -16.83
CA ARG A 126 -32.13 -20.04 -15.80
C ARG A 126 -31.49 -21.36 -15.37
#